data_AF-A0A0J8YC84-F1
#
_entry.id   AF-A0A0J8YC84-F1
#
_cell.length_a   1.000
_cell.length_b   1.000
_cell.length_c   1.000
_cell.angle_alpha   90.00
_cell.angle_beta   90.00
_cell.angle_gamma   90.00
#
_symmetry.space_group_name_H-M   'P 1'
#
loop_
_entity.id
_entity.type
_entity.pdbx_description
1 polymer ?
#
loop_
_entity_poly.entity_id
_entity_poly.type
_entity_poly.pdbx_seq_one_letter_code
_entity_poly.pdbx_strand_id
1 'polypeptide(L)'
;MPVAGKGTSETTKPSMGADNTATYPKLKDDLVQQNLNNIAKQNPRLDAAVKGDNGKLNYGVGSGTKTEADRLGKIWVGDGAIPTTDGKGLVSADSLRVYRYPDAKPNAPINLNPTGTQANFETYKINPATGERVRVGNGHMSI
;
A
#
# COMPACT_ATOMS: atom_id res chain seq x y z
N MET A 1 -56.92 -13.12 -45.34
CA MET A 1 -56.45 -11.71 -45.35
C MET A 1 -57.44 -10.89 -44.52
N PRO A 2 -57.00 -9.95 -43.66
CA PRO A 2 -55.68 -9.84 -43.00
C PRO A 2 -55.39 -11.10 -42.13
N VAL A 3 -54.96 -11.13 -40.86
CA VAL A 3 -54.72 -10.15 -39.78
C VAL A 3 -53.53 -10.64 -38.92
N ALA A 4 -52.95 -9.81 -38.06
CA ALA A 4 -51.76 -10.18 -37.26
C ALA A 4 -51.78 -9.70 -35.80
N GLY A 5 -51.09 -10.46 -34.94
CA GLY A 5 -50.14 -9.89 -33.98
C GLY A 5 -50.53 -9.79 -32.50
N LYS A 6 -49.91 -10.63 -31.67
CA LYS A 6 -49.29 -10.16 -30.42
C LYS A 6 -48.17 -11.10 -29.95
N GLY A 7 -46.92 -10.66 -30.07
CA GLY A 7 -45.78 -11.30 -29.42
C GLY A 7 -45.65 -10.79 -27.99
N THR A 8 -45.43 -11.69 -27.02
CA THR A 8 -45.17 -11.33 -25.63
C THR A 8 -43.69 -11.05 -25.42
N SER A 9 -43.28 -9.81 -25.68
CA SER A 9 -41.96 -9.32 -25.26
C SER A 9 -41.95 -9.13 -23.74
N GLU A 10 -41.52 -10.13 -22.99
CA GLU A 10 -41.21 -9.96 -21.57
C GLU A 10 -39.97 -9.08 -21.41
N THR A 11 -40.20 -7.82 -21.04
CA THR A 11 -39.14 -6.82 -20.88
C THR A 11 -38.39 -7.04 -19.56
N THR A 12 -37.48 -8.02 -19.53
CA THR A 12 -36.64 -8.33 -18.36
C THR A 12 -35.76 -7.13 -18.00
N LYS A 13 -36.24 -6.33 -17.05
CA LYS A 13 -35.62 -5.08 -16.57
C LYS A 13 -34.24 -5.39 -15.97
N PRO A 14 -33.12 -4.86 -16.52
CA PRO A 14 -31.79 -5.21 -16.03
C PRO A 14 -31.56 -4.66 -14.62
N SER A 15 -31.12 -5.54 -13.72
CA SER A 15 -30.97 -5.27 -12.27
C SER A 15 -29.67 -4.52 -11.91
N MET A 16 -29.34 -3.47 -12.67
CA MET A 16 -28.07 -2.71 -12.61
C MET A 16 -27.80 -1.96 -11.29
N GLY A 17 -28.55 -2.22 -10.22
CA GLY A 17 -28.29 -1.68 -8.88
C GLY A 17 -27.40 -2.57 -8.01
N ALA A 18 -27.60 -3.89 -8.06
CA ALA A 18 -26.95 -4.83 -7.14
C ALA A 18 -25.52 -5.19 -7.57
N ASP A 19 -25.32 -5.46 -8.86
CA ASP A 19 -24.02 -5.89 -9.39
C ASP A 19 -22.93 -4.84 -9.14
N ASN A 20 -23.30 -3.55 -9.26
CA ASN A 20 -22.43 -2.41 -8.99
C ASN A 20 -21.91 -2.43 -7.54
N THR A 21 -22.80 -2.57 -6.55
CA THR A 21 -22.43 -2.47 -5.12
C THR A 21 -21.56 -3.63 -4.67
N ALA A 22 -21.75 -4.83 -5.23
CA ALA A 22 -20.90 -5.99 -4.95
C ALA A 22 -19.53 -5.96 -5.69
N THR A 23 -19.42 -5.20 -6.78
CA THR A 23 -18.20 -5.13 -7.61
C THR A 23 -17.23 -4.03 -7.15
N TYR A 24 -17.75 -2.89 -6.68
CA TYR A 24 -16.91 -1.75 -6.26
C TYR A 24 -15.84 -2.08 -5.19
N PRO A 25 -16.10 -2.90 -4.14
CA PRO A 25 -15.07 -3.29 -3.18
C PRO A 25 -13.94 -4.10 -3.83
N LYS A 26 -14.30 -5.13 -4.62
CA LYS A 26 -13.34 -6.01 -5.31
C LYS A 26 -12.42 -5.22 -6.23
N LEU A 27 -12.98 -4.32 -7.04
CA LEU A 27 -12.21 -3.47 -7.96
C LEU A 27 -11.21 -2.56 -7.23
N LYS A 28 -11.52 -2.11 -5.99
CA LYS A 28 -10.56 -1.37 -5.16
C LYS A 28 -9.45 -2.27 -4.64
N ASP A 29 -9.78 -3.46 -4.13
CA ASP A 29 -8.80 -4.43 -3.64
C ASP A 29 -7.86 -4.88 -4.76
N ASP A 30 -8.40 -5.21 -5.94
CA ASP A 30 -7.64 -5.57 -7.15
C ASP A 30 -6.69 -4.45 -7.58
N LEU A 31 -7.14 -3.19 -7.58
CA LEU A 31 -6.31 -2.03 -7.91
C LEU A 31 -5.21 -1.77 -6.86
N VAL A 32 -5.50 -1.96 -5.58
CA VAL A 32 -4.49 -1.90 -4.50
C VAL A 32 -3.43 -2.99 -4.70
N GLN A 33 -3.85 -4.22 -4.98
CA GLN A 33 -2.91 -5.32 -5.26
C GLN A 33 -2.09 -5.06 -6.54
N GLN A 34 -2.71 -4.54 -7.60
CA GLN A 34 -2.00 -4.20 -8.83
C GLN A 34 -0.95 -3.10 -8.59
N ASN A 35 -1.27 -2.08 -7.79
CA ASN A 35 -0.33 -1.03 -7.40
C ASN A 35 0.83 -1.57 -6.54
N LEU A 36 0.56 -2.41 -5.54
CA LEU A 36 1.61 -3.06 -4.73
C LEU A 36 2.52 -3.95 -5.59
N ASN A 37 1.95 -4.74 -6.51
CA ASN A 37 2.71 -5.54 -7.46
C ASN A 37 3.58 -4.69 -8.41
N ASN A 38 3.11 -3.51 -8.81
CA ASN A 38 3.87 -2.58 -9.64
C ASN A 38 5.00 -1.90 -8.85
N ILE A 39 4.80 -1.59 -7.58
CA ILE A 39 5.83 -1.06 -6.67
C ILE A 39 6.93 -2.10 -6.42
N ALA A 40 6.56 -3.36 -6.10
CA ALA A 40 7.51 -4.45 -5.87
C ALA A 40 8.46 -4.67 -7.06
N LYS A 41 7.93 -4.66 -8.29
CA LYS A 41 8.70 -4.86 -9.53
C LYS A 41 9.78 -3.80 -9.77
N GLN A 42 9.71 -2.61 -9.16
CA GLN A 42 10.70 -1.55 -9.39
C GLN A 42 12.01 -1.76 -8.61
N ASN A 43 12.01 -2.52 -7.51
CA ASN A 43 13.22 -2.75 -6.73
C ASN A 43 13.08 -3.92 -5.74
N PRO A 44 14.09 -4.79 -5.55
CA PRO A 44 14.03 -5.86 -4.56
C PRO A 44 13.85 -5.36 -3.11
N ARG A 45 14.31 -4.14 -2.78
CA ARG A 45 14.05 -3.53 -1.46
C ARG A 45 12.57 -3.13 -1.28
N LEU A 46 11.87 -2.80 -2.38
CA LEU A 46 10.42 -2.53 -2.37
C LEU A 46 9.59 -3.81 -2.40
N ASP A 47 10.03 -4.84 -3.12
CA ASP A 47 9.47 -6.19 -3.06
C ASP A 47 9.49 -6.76 -1.62
N ALA A 48 10.62 -6.58 -0.92
CA ALA A 48 10.74 -6.91 0.51
C ALA A 48 9.80 -6.08 1.41
N ALA A 49 9.57 -4.79 1.11
CA ALA A 49 8.61 -3.95 1.85
C ALA A 49 7.14 -4.34 1.58
N VAL A 50 6.80 -4.78 0.36
CA VAL A 50 5.47 -5.28 0.00
C VAL A 50 5.18 -6.63 0.65
N LYS A 51 6.14 -7.57 0.62
CA LYS A 51 6.00 -8.92 1.19
C LYS A 51 6.10 -8.96 2.71
N GLY A 52 6.95 -8.11 3.28
CA GLY A 52 7.39 -8.20 4.67
C GLY A 52 8.13 -9.50 4.97
N ASP A 53 8.25 -9.82 6.26
CA ASP A 53 8.86 -11.05 6.75
C ASP A 53 7.85 -11.85 7.58
N ASN A 54 6.97 -12.56 6.88
CA ASN A 54 6.09 -13.60 7.45
C ASN A 54 5.28 -13.17 8.69
N GLY A 55 4.78 -11.93 8.68
CA GLY A 55 3.99 -11.35 9.78
C GLY A 55 4.79 -10.67 10.90
N LYS A 56 6.12 -10.64 10.84
CA LYS A 56 6.93 -9.81 11.75
C LYS A 56 6.68 -8.34 11.48
N LEU A 57 6.47 -7.56 12.54
CA LEU A 57 6.28 -6.11 12.44
C LEU A 57 7.54 -5.40 11.91
N ASN A 58 8.73 -5.80 12.37
CA ASN A 58 10.01 -5.18 12.00
C ASN A 58 10.88 -6.19 11.24
N TYR A 59 11.45 -5.77 10.11
CA TYR A 59 12.29 -6.61 9.24
C TYR A 59 13.24 -5.74 8.41
N GLY A 60 14.37 -6.29 7.97
CA GLY A 60 15.29 -5.58 7.08
C GLY A 60 14.86 -5.65 5.62
N VAL A 61 15.00 -4.56 4.87
CA VAL A 61 14.82 -4.52 3.39
C VAL A 61 16.12 -4.27 2.63
N GLY A 62 17.26 -4.38 3.32
CA GLY A 62 18.62 -4.20 2.78
C GLY A 62 19.25 -2.86 3.19
N SER A 63 20.31 -2.47 2.48
CA SER A 63 21.05 -1.22 2.71
C SER A 63 21.23 -0.41 1.42
N GLY A 64 21.47 0.89 1.54
CA GLY A 64 21.78 1.79 0.42
C GLY A 64 21.72 3.26 0.83
N THR A 65 22.19 4.14 -0.05
CA THR A 65 22.36 5.58 0.26
C THR A 65 21.06 6.30 0.62
N LYS A 66 21.18 7.45 1.31
CA LYS A 66 20.03 8.36 1.57
C LYS A 66 19.28 8.71 0.27
N THR A 67 19.99 9.00 -0.82
CA THR A 67 19.38 9.32 -2.12
C THR A 67 18.61 8.14 -2.71
N GLU A 68 19.09 6.90 -2.55
CA GLU A 68 18.31 5.71 -2.92
C GLU A 68 17.08 5.55 -2.04
N ALA A 69 17.22 5.72 -0.72
CA ALA A 69 16.10 5.63 0.21
C ALA A 69 15.02 6.68 -0.09
N ASP A 70 15.40 7.93 -0.35
CA ASP A 70 14.46 9.02 -0.70
C ASP A 70 13.77 8.76 -2.07
N ARG A 71 14.47 8.12 -3.02
CA ARG A 71 13.88 7.70 -4.32
C ARG A 71 12.89 6.54 -4.13
N LEU A 72 13.30 5.48 -3.44
CA LEU A 72 12.46 4.31 -3.17
C LEU A 72 11.27 4.68 -2.28
N GLY A 73 11.48 5.58 -1.32
CA GLY A 73 10.45 6.09 -0.41
C GLY A 73 9.32 6.81 -1.13
N LYS A 74 9.65 7.63 -2.15
CA LYS A 74 8.65 8.27 -3.02
C LYS A 74 7.85 7.25 -3.83
N ILE A 75 8.51 6.23 -4.39
CA ILE A 75 7.83 5.12 -5.10
C ILE A 75 6.93 4.33 -4.12
N TRP A 76 7.37 4.13 -2.88
CA TRP A 76 6.62 3.41 -1.85
C TRP A 76 5.31 4.09 -1.46
N VAL A 77 5.30 5.42 -1.31
CA VAL A 77 4.06 6.16 -0.98
C VAL A 77 3.22 6.48 -2.21
N GLY A 78 3.85 6.66 -3.37
CA GLY A 78 3.19 7.01 -4.63
C GLY A 78 2.80 8.49 -4.74
N ASP A 79 2.16 8.83 -5.86
CA ASP A 79 1.68 10.20 -6.12
C ASP A 79 0.56 10.61 -5.16
N GLY A 80 0.43 11.92 -4.93
CA GLY A 80 -0.51 12.48 -3.96
C GLY A 80 -0.13 12.25 -2.48
N ALA A 81 1.03 11.67 -2.21
CA ALA A 81 1.56 11.53 -0.86
C ALA A 81 1.89 12.90 -0.23
N ILE A 82 1.58 13.04 1.06
CA ILE A 82 1.75 14.28 1.84
C ILE A 82 2.76 14.08 2.98
N PRO A 83 3.37 15.16 3.52
CA PRO A 83 4.22 15.05 4.70
C PRO A 83 3.47 14.45 5.91
N THR A 84 4.16 13.65 6.72
CA THR A 84 3.65 13.28 8.06
C THR A 84 3.60 14.52 8.96
N THR A 85 2.68 14.55 9.93
CA THR A 85 2.45 15.70 10.83
C THR A 85 3.71 16.16 11.59
N ASP A 86 4.67 15.27 11.82
CA ASP A 86 5.95 15.56 12.47
C ASP A 86 7.08 15.95 11.50
N GLY A 87 6.79 16.08 10.20
CA GLY A 87 7.76 16.40 9.14
C GLY A 87 8.78 15.30 8.82
N LYS A 88 8.79 14.16 9.53
CA LYS A 88 9.82 13.11 9.42
C LYS A 88 9.55 12.05 8.35
N GLY A 89 8.64 12.29 7.41
CA GLY A 89 8.33 11.36 6.34
C GLY A 89 7.21 11.81 5.41
N LEU A 90 6.77 10.88 4.57
CA LEU A 90 5.63 11.00 3.67
C LEU A 90 4.62 9.89 3.97
N VAL A 91 3.33 10.18 3.89
CA VAL A 91 2.23 9.21 3.95
C VAL A 91 1.49 9.18 2.61
N SER A 92 1.16 7.98 2.12
CA SER A 92 0.43 7.77 0.86
C SER A 92 -0.98 8.37 0.91
N ALA A 93 -1.56 8.67 -0.26
CA ALA A 93 -2.92 9.19 -0.36
C ALA A 93 -4.00 8.23 0.23
N ASP A 94 -3.77 6.92 0.16
CA ASP A 94 -4.62 5.90 0.82
C ASP A 94 -4.37 5.77 2.34
N SER A 95 -3.39 6.48 2.89
CA SER A 95 -2.90 6.37 4.27
C SER A 95 -2.42 4.97 4.72
N LEU A 96 -2.31 3.98 3.83
CA LEU A 96 -1.88 2.61 4.19
C LEU A 96 -0.35 2.42 4.16
N ARG A 97 0.40 3.37 3.60
CA ARG A 97 1.87 3.31 3.46
C ARG A 97 2.51 4.59 3.98
N VAL A 98 3.64 4.46 4.67
CA VAL A 98 4.46 5.60 5.11
C VAL A 98 5.92 5.34 4.74
N TYR A 99 6.57 6.36 4.21
CA TYR A 99 8.03 6.42 4.12
C TYR A 99 8.54 7.36 5.21
N ARG A 100 9.45 6.90 6.06
CA ARG A 100 10.16 7.75 7.03
C ARG A 100 11.56 8.03 6.52
N TYR A 101 11.96 9.30 6.54
CA TYR A 101 13.28 9.72 6.10
C TYR A 101 14.38 9.07 6.96
N PRO A 102 15.62 8.94 6.44
CA PRO A 102 16.78 8.52 7.21
C PRO A 102 16.92 9.33 8.50
N ASP A 103 16.79 8.65 9.63
CA ASP A 103 16.90 9.22 10.98
C ASP A 103 17.85 8.35 11.82
N ALA A 104 18.59 8.99 12.73
CA ALA A 104 19.56 8.31 13.57
C ALA A 104 18.84 7.42 14.59
N LYS A 105 19.31 6.18 14.76
CA LYS A 105 18.78 5.21 15.74
C LYS A 105 19.90 4.85 16.73
N PRO A 106 20.33 5.78 17.62
CA PRO A 106 21.48 5.56 18.51
C PRO A 106 21.30 4.38 19.48
N ASN A 107 20.06 3.96 19.72
CA ASN A 107 19.70 2.85 20.61
C ASN A 107 19.43 1.54 19.85
N ALA A 108 19.65 1.48 18.52
CA ALA A 108 19.49 0.26 17.74
C ALA A 108 20.75 -0.62 17.83
N PRO A 109 20.63 -1.94 18.04
CA PRO A 109 21.79 -2.84 18.05
C PRO A 109 22.58 -2.78 16.74
N ILE A 110 23.91 -2.65 16.84
CA ILE A 110 24.81 -2.47 15.68
C ILE A 110 24.73 -3.62 14.66
N ASN A 111 24.42 -4.84 15.12
CA ASN A 111 24.21 -6.02 14.25
C ASN A 111 22.89 -5.97 13.46
N LEU A 112 21.96 -5.08 13.82
CA LEU A 112 20.70 -4.83 13.11
C LEU A 112 20.74 -3.48 12.35
N ASN A 113 21.61 -2.56 12.76
CA ASN A 113 21.80 -1.25 12.16
C ASN A 113 23.29 -0.84 12.09
N PRO A 114 24.08 -1.41 11.15
CA PRO A 114 25.53 -1.23 11.12
C PRO A 114 26.04 0.21 10.92
N THR A 115 25.20 1.11 10.40
CA THR A 115 25.53 2.50 10.13
C THR A 115 24.93 3.49 11.13
N GLY A 116 24.15 3.00 12.11
CA GLY A 116 23.41 3.83 13.06
C GLY A 116 22.23 4.62 12.45
N THR A 117 22.00 4.56 11.14
CA THR A 117 20.98 5.35 10.43
C THR A 117 20.04 4.47 9.63
N GLN A 118 18.72 4.69 9.77
CA GLN A 118 17.72 3.92 9.03
C GLN A 118 16.61 4.79 8.46
N ALA A 119 16.19 4.47 7.23
CA ALA A 119 14.88 4.82 6.71
C ALA A 119 13.87 3.69 6.98
N ASN A 120 12.58 4.02 7.03
CA ASN A 120 11.53 3.05 7.32
C ASN A 120 10.43 3.04 6.24
N PHE A 121 10.08 1.85 5.78
CA PHE A 121 9.00 1.55 4.83
C PHE A 121 7.86 0.89 5.61
N GLU A 122 6.90 1.68 6.06
CA GLU A 122 5.87 1.24 7.00
C GLU A 122 4.56 0.91 6.28
N THR A 123 3.93 -0.20 6.67
CA THR A 123 2.66 -0.70 6.13
C THR A 123 1.60 -0.72 7.22
N TYR A 124 0.39 -0.28 6.90
CA TYR A 124 -0.74 -0.15 7.81
C TYR A 124 -1.97 -0.89 7.29
N LYS A 125 -2.89 -1.23 8.20
CA LYS A 125 -4.26 -1.63 7.90
C LYS A 125 -5.23 -0.83 8.76
N ILE A 126 -6.44 -0.63 8.27
CA ILE A 126 -7.54 -0.12 9.10
C ILE A 126 -8.21 -1.32 9.78
N ASN A 127 -8.36 -1.27 11.09
CA ASN A 127 -9.13 -2.23 11.87
C ASN A 127 -10.63 -2.03 11.54
N PRO A 128 -11.33 -3.00 10.94
CA PRO A 128 -12.71 -2.82 10.48
C PRO A 128 -13.72 -2.68 11.63
N ALA A 129 -13.35 -3.04 12.86
CA ALA A 129 -14.23 -2.91 14.03
C ALA A 129 -14.07 -1.58 14.79
N THR A 130 -12.88 -0.95 14.74
CA THR A 130 -12.58 0.27 15.51
C THR A 130 -12.24 1.50 14.64
N GLY A 131 -12.01 1.31 13.34
CA GLY A 131 -11.46 2.34 12.45
C GLY A 131 -9.97 2.65 12.70
N GLU A 132 -9.31 1.96 13.64
CA GLU A 132 -7.93 2.24 14.03
C GLU A 132 -6.92 1.90 12.93
N ARG A 133 -5.98 2.81 12.69
CA ARG A 133 -4.89 2.66 11.72
C ARG A 133 -3.71 1.90 12.33
N VAL A 134 -3.80 0.57 12.38
CA VAL A 134 -2.81 -0.32 12.98
C VAL A 134 -1.61 -0.52 12.04
N ARG A 135 -0.38 -0.39 12.55
CA ARG A 135 0.85 -0.72 11.80
C ARG A 135 1.04 -2.23 11.75
N VAL A 136 1.22 -2.78 10.54
CA VAL A 136 1.39 -4.23 10.30
C VAL A 136 2.74 -4.59 9.66
N GLY A 137 3.51 -3.59 9.21
CA GLY A 137 4.87 -3.79 8.69
C GLY A 137 5.73 -2.55 8.87
N ASN A 138 7.04 -2.76 8.96
CA ASN A 138 8.07 -1.75 9.11
C ASN A 138 9.38 -2.30 8.55
N GLY A 139 9.60 -2.11 7.25
CA GLY A 139 10.82 -2.47 6.55
C GLY A 139 11.93 -1.45 6.83
N HIS A 140 13.03 -1.89 7.42
CA HIS A 140 14.17 -1.05 7.79
C HIS A 140 15.21 -1.09 6.67
N MET A 141 15.57 0.07 6.12
CA MET A 141 16.69 0.21 5.18
C MET A 141 17.84 0.91 5.88
N SER A 142 18.97 0.23 6.02
CA SER A 142 20.19 0.79 6.63
C SER A 142 20.89 1.74 5.65
N ILE A 143 21.32 2.90 6.13
CA ILE A 143 21.77 4.04 5.31
C ILE A 143 23.25 4.33 5.53
#